data_AF-A0A538HAU8-F1
#
_entry.id   AF-A0A538HAU8-F1
#
_cell.length_a   1.000
_cell.length_b   1.000
_cell.length_c   1.000
_cell.angle_alpha   90.00
_cell.angle_beta   90.00
_cell.angle_gamma   90.00
#
_symmetry.space_group_name_H-M   'P 1'
#
loop_
_entity.id
_entity.type
_entity.pdbx_description
1 polymer ?
#
loop_
_entity_poly.entity_id
_entity_poly.type
_entity_poly.pdbx_seq_one_letter_code
_entity_poly.pdbx_strand_id
1 'polypeptide(L)'
;MLPVMAVEAYNSDMIKRTSLNLDMSLVEEAREVLGTRGTTETVTQALAEVVRQDKLRRLTEMVFDVDNDEIEAWSGPELDSEAPPPLP
;
A
#
# COMPACT_ATOMS: atom_id res chain seq x y z
N MET A 1 25.33 -1.55 7.52
CA MET A 1 23.99 -0.94 7.38
C MET A 1 23.40 -1.52 6.11
N LEU A 2 22.43 -2.44 6.22
CA LEU A 2 21.79 -3.01 5.03
C LEU A 2 20.89 -1.94 4.40
N PRO A 3 20.81 -1.83 3.07
CA PRO A 3 19.92 -0.87 2.41
C PRO A 3 18.47 -1.15 2.82
N VAL A 4 17.66 -0.10 3.04
CA VAL A 4 16.25 -0.20 3.50
C VAL A 4 15.43 -1.15 2.62
N MET A 5 15.71 -1.17 1.31
CA MET A 5 15.10 -2.10 0.33
C MET A 5 15.34 -3.58 0.67
N ALA A 6 16.49 -3.92 1.28
CA ALA A 6 16.81 -5.29 1.67
C ALA A 6 16.10 -5.72 2.96
N VAL A 7 15.77 -4.79 3.87
CA VAL A 7 15.01 -5.09 5.10
C VAL A 7 13.54 -5.37 4.79
N GLU A 8 12.96 -4.64 3.83
CA GLU A 8 11.58 -4.89 3.35
C GLU A 8 11.46 -6.24 2.63
N ALA A 9 12.46 -6.60 1.82
CA ALA A 9 12.54 -7.91 1.18
C ALA A 9 12.73 -9.06 2.19
N TYR A 10 13.50 -8.85 3.28
CA TYR A 10 13.75 -9.88 4.29
C TYR A 10 12.54 -10.15 5.21
N ASN A 11 11.64 -9.18 5.38
CA ASN A 11 10.43 -9.33 6.21
C ASN A 11 9.21 -9.88 5.46
N SER A 12 9.27 -9.96 4.13
CA SER A 12 8.10 -10.31 3.30
C SER A 12 7.76 -11.79 3.29
N ASP A 13 8.61 -12.67 3.84
CA ASP A 13 8.49 -14.12 3.63
C ASP A 13 8.30 -14.97 4.90
N MET A 14 8.05 -14.35 6.06
CA MET A 14 7.87 -15.08 7.32
C MET A 14 6.38 -15.24 7.69
N ILE A 15 5.58 -15.83 6.79
CA ILE A 15 4.26 -16.35 7.17
C ILE A 15 4.49 -17.53 8.12
N LYS A 16 4.24 -17.32 9.42
CA LYS A 16 4.36 -18.36 10.44
C LYS A 16 2.99 -18.95 10.75
N ARG A 17 2.92 -20.28 10.74
CA ARG A 17 1.76 -21.00 11.29
C ARG A 17 1.82 -20.96 12.81
N THR A 18 0.88 -20.28 13.42
CA THR A 18 0.76 -20.11 14.87
C THR A 18 -0.61 -20.61 15.33
N SER A 19 -0.68 -21.12 16.57
CA SER A 19 -1.96 -21.41 17.24
C SER A 19 -2.35 -20.21 18.10
N LEU A 20 -3.55 -19.68 17.88
CA LEU A 20 -4.15 -18.63 18.69
C LEU A 20 -5.66 -18.88 18.79
N ASN A 21 -6.30 -18.33 19.83
CA ASN A 21 -7.75 -18.36 19.97
C ASN A 21 -8.35 -17.22 19.15
N LEU A 22 -9.40 -17.53 18.39
CA LEU A 22 -10.15 -16.57 17.57
C LEU A 22 -11.62 -16.64 17.97
N ASP A 23 -12.27 -15.48 18.03
CA ASP A 23 -13.73 -15.43 18.06
C ASP A 23 -14.24 -15.70 16.65
N MET A 24 -14.79 -16.90 16.44
CA MET A 24 -15.26 -17.32 15.13
C MET A 24 -16.47 -16.53 14.64
N SER A 25 -17.22 -15.87 15.54
CA SER A 25 -18.34 -15.01 15.16
C SER A 25 -17.83 -13.71 14.52
N LEU A 26 -16.76 -13.13 15.08
CA LEU A 26 -16.11 -11.95 14.50
C LEU A 26 -15.39 -12.29 13.19
N VAL A 27 -14.79 -13.48 13.09
CA VAL A 27 -14.21 -13.96 11.83
C VAL A 27 -15.27 -14.10 10.76
N GLU A 28 -16.47 -14.58 11.11
CA GLU A 28 -17.60 -14.67 10.18
C GLU A 28 -18.04 -13.31 9.68
N GLU A 29 -18.24 -12.34 10.57
CA GLU A 29 -18.58 -10.97 10.20
C GLU A 29 -17.50 -10.34 9.30
N ALA A 30 -16.23 -10.48 9.67
CA ALA A 30 -15.12 -10.00 8.87
C ALA A 30 -15.07 -10.70 7.49
N ARG A 31 -15.46 -11.98 7.42
CA ARG A 31 -15.52 -12.73 6.16
C ARG A 31 -16.56 -12.15 5.22
N GLU A 32 -17.74 -11.82 5.72
CA GLU A 32 -18.81 -11.18 4.96
C GLU A 32 -18.40 -9.78 4.47
N VAL A 33 -17.83 -8.96 5.37
CA VAL A 33 -17.37 -7.59 5.04
C VAL A 33 -16.25 -7.60 3.99
N LEU A 34 -15.29 -8.52 4.12
CA LEU A 34 -14.11 -8.58 3.25
C LEU A 34 -14.33 -9.45 2.00
N GLY A 35 -15.44 -10.18 1.90
CA GLY A 35 -15.73 -11.09 0.78
C GLY A 35 -14.74 -12.27 0.67
N THR A 36 -14.20 -12.74 1.79
CA THR A 36 -13.18 -13.81 1.83
C THR A 36 -13.82 -15.19 2.01
N ARG A 37 -13.05 -16.27 1.82
CA ARG A 37 -13.57 -17.65 1.83
C ARG A 37 -13.09 -18.52 2.98
N GLY A 38 -12.08 -18.09 3.75
CA GLY A 38 -11.59 -18.86 4.90
C GLY A 38 -10.84 -18.03 5.93
N THR A 39 -10.77 -18.55 7.17
CA THR A 39 -10.24 -17.82 8.33
C THR A 39 -8.85 -17.23 8.11
N THR A 40 -7.90 -18.00 7.55
CA THR A 40 -6.54 -17.49 7.31
C THR A 40 -6.52 -16.31 6.33
N GLU A 41 -7.29 -16.42 5.25
CA GLU A 41 -7.44 -15.34 4.26
C GLU A 41 -8.10 -14.13 4.91
N THR A 42 -9.20 -14.33 5.65
CA THR A 42 -9.92 -13.27 6.37
C THR A 42 -9.01 -12.53 7.34
N VAL A 43 -8.25 -13.25 8.17
CA VAL A 43 -7.32 -12.64 9.14
C VAL A 43 -6.21 -11.88 8.43
N THR A 44 -5.65 -12.45 7.35
CA THR A 44 -4.58 -11.79 6.59
C THR A 44 -5.08 -10.50 5.93
N GLN A 45 -6.25 -10.55 5.29
CA GLN A 45 -6.90 -9.40 4.65
C GLN A 45 -7.30 -8.34 5.66
N ALA A 46 -7.86 -8.73 6.81
CA ALA A 46 -8.21 -7.81 7.88
C ALA A 46 -6.99 -7.06 8.42
N LEU A 47 -5.87 -7.75 8.64
CA LEU A 47 -4.61 -7.12 9.08
C LEU A 47 -4.06 -6.16 8.01
N ALA A 48 -4.11 -6.55 6.74
CA ALA A 48 -3.69 -5.69 5.64
C ALA A 48 -4.55 -4.41 5.55
N GLU A 49 -5.87 -4.54 5.73
CA GLU A 49 -6.79 -3.40 5.68
C GLU A 49 -6.55 -2.42 6.84
N VAL A 50 -6.28 -2.91 8.06
CA VAL A 50 -5.92 -2.04 9.20
C VAL A 50 -4.66 -1.22 8.88
N VAL A 51 -3.64 -1.85 8.30
CA VAL A 51 -2.41 -1.15 7.89
C VAL A 51 -2.70 -0.14 6.78
N ARG A 52 -3.55 -0.49 5.81
CA ARG A 52 -3.96 0.41 4.72
C ARG A 52 -4.67 1.65 5.26
N GLN A 53 -5.63 1.47 6.18
CA GLN A 53 -6.38 2.56 6.79
C GLN A 53 -5.49 3.49 7.62
N ASP A 54 -4.54 2.94 8.38
CA ASP A 54 -3.56 3.75 9.11
C ASP A 54 -2.68 4.58 8.17
N LYS A 55 -2.20 3.98 7.07
CA LYS A 55 -1.44 4.72 6.05
C LYS A 55 -2.26 5.86 5.44
N LEU A 56 -3.52 5.59 5.05
CA LEU A 56 -4.41 6.62 4.50
C LEU A 56 -4.69 7.75 5.50
N ARG A 57 -4.90 7.41 6.78
CA ARG A 57 -5.06 8.40 7.85
C ARG A 57 -3.82 9.29 7.96
N ARG A 58 -2.62 8.69 8.02
CA ARG A 58 -1.36 9.45 8.08
C ARG A 58 -1.15 10.33 6.86
N LEU A 59 -1.51 9.86 5.66
CA LEU A 59 -1.47 10.67 4.44
C LEU A 59 -2.38 11.90 4.54
N THR A 60 -3.55 11.77 5.18
CA THR A 60 -4.49 12.87 5.38
C THR A 60 -4.00 13.88 6.42
N GLU A 61 -3.24 13.41 7.41
CA GLU A 61 -2.62 14.25 8.44
C GLU A 61 -1.38 15.01 7.94
N MET A 62 -0.81 14.60 6.80
CA MET A 62 0.30 15.34 6.19
C MET A 62 -0.23 16.62 5.54
N VAL A 63 0.24 17.76 6.06
CA VAL A 63 0.09 19.06 5.40
C VAL A 63 1.22 19.18 4.38
N PHE A 64 0.85 19.19 3.11
CA PHE A 64 1.78 19.58 2.04
C PHE A 64 1.79 21.10 1.96
N ASP A 65 2.87 21.71 2.44
CA ASP A 65 3.15 23.13 2.22
C ASP A 65 3.76 23.25 0.83
N VAL A 66 2.91 23.12 -0.18
CA VAL A 66 3.26 23.32 -1.59
C VAL A 66 2.25 24.32 -2.11
N ASP A 67 2.71 25.51 -2.48
CA ASP A 67 1.86 26.52 -3.08
C ASP A 67 1.62 26.21 -4.57
N ASN A 68 0.56 26.78 -5.13
CA ASN A 68 0.19 26.55 -6.53
C ASN A 68 1.31 27.01 -7.49
N ASP A 69 2.08 28.01 -7.08
CA ASP A 69 3.16 28.61 -7.86
C ASP A 69 4.36 27.63 -7.96
N GLU A 70 4.68 26.87 -6.90
CA GLU A 70 5.71 25.81 -6.91
C GLU A 70 5.31 24.61 -7.77
N ILE A 71 4.03 24.22 -7.78
CA ILE A 71 3.51 23.12 -8.63
C ILE A 71 3.59 23.49 -10.12
N GLU A 72 3.25 24.72 -10.47
CA GLU A 72 3.36 25.24 -11.84
C GLU A 72 4.83 25.30 -12.29
N ALA A 73 5.77 25.62 -11.38
CA ALA A 73 7.20 25.59 -11.68
C ALA A 73 7.74 24.18 -11.97
N TRP A 74 7.14 23.13 -11.40
CA TRP A 74 7.49 21.72 -11.67
C TRP A 74 6.82 21.17 -12.92
N SER A 75 5.85 21.88 -13.47
CA SER A 75 5.33 21.67 -14.81
C SER A 75 6.34 22.23 -15.81
N GLY A 76 7.50 21.58 -15.90
CA GLY A 76 8.53 21.90 -16.90
C GLY A 76 7.95 21.85 -18.32
N PRO A 77 8.60 22.51 -19.29
CA PRO A 77 8.11 22.60 -20.66
C PRO A 77 7.76 21.20 -21.16
N GLU A 78 6.59 21.09 -21.81
CA GLU A 78 6.14 19.89 -22.53
C GLU A 78 7.36 19.19 -23.10
N LEU A 79 7.57 17.91 -22.74
CA LEU A 79 8.56 17.10 -23.40
C LEU A 79 8.28 17.23 -24.89
N ASP A 80 9.11 17.98 -25.61
CA ASP A 80 9.04 18.09 -27.06
C ASP A 80 8.99 16.64 -27.53
N SER A 81 7.81 16.23 -27.99
CA SER A 81 7.63 14.99 -28.72
C SER A 81 8.28 15.21 -30.08
N GLU A 82 9.60 15.35 -30.09
CA GLU A 82 10.40 15.07 -31.26
C GLU A 82 10.10 13.60 -31.56
N ALA A 83 9.19 13.38 -32.50
CA ALA A 83 8.87 12.05 -32.97
C ALA A 83 10.19 11.32 -33.22
N PRO A 84 10.37 10.07 -32.73
CA PRO A 84 11.61 9.34 -32.98
C PRO A 84 11.88 9.37 -34.49
N PRO A 85 13.12 9.66 -34.92
CA PRO A 85 13.43 9.83 -36.33
C PRO A 85 12.93 8.62 -37.11
N PRO A 86 12.32 8.81 -38.30
CA PRO A 86 11.76 7.70 -39.04
C PRO A 86 12.85 6.65 -39.26
N LEU A 87 12.55 5.41 -38.88
CA LEU A 87 13.46 4.28 -39.09
C LEU A 87 13.77 4.17 -40.59
N PRO A 88 15.04 3.89 -40.96
CA PRO A 88 15.45 3.79 -42.35
C PRO A 88 14.78 2.63 -43.10
#